data_AF-A0A918BR26-F1
#
_entry.id   AF-A0A918BR26-F1
#
_cell.length_a   1.000
_cell.length_b   1.000
_cell.length_c   1.000
_cell.angle_alpha   90.00
_cell.angle_beta   90.00
_cell.angle_gamma   90.00
#
_symmetry.space_group_name_H-M   'P 1'
#
loop_
_entity.id
_entity.type
_entity.pdbx_description
1 polymer ?
#
loop_
_entity_poly.entity_id
_entity_poly.type
_entity_poly.pdbx_seq_one_letter_code
_entity_poly.pdbx_strand_id
1 'polypeptide(L)' 'MFEVVPRRWVIERSFAWLGRYRRLSKDYEYLASSQENAVYLATVMLLLHRVERARH' A
#
# COMPACT_ATOMS: atom_id res chain seq x y z
N MET A 1 5.59 21.33 -16.79
CA MET A 1 6.74 20.48 -17.20
C MET A 1 6.60 19.14 -16.47
N PHE A 2 6.65 18.00 -17.18
CA PHE A 2 6.66 16.67 -16.56
C PHE A 2 8.11 16.21 -16.43
N GLU A 3 8.59 16.00 -15.21
CA GLU A 3 9.93 15.50 -14.95
C GLU A 3 9.91 13.98 -14.78
N VAL A 4 10.79 13.29 -15.50
CA VAL A 4 10.92 11.84 -15.38
C VAL A 4 11.69 11.52 -14.11
N VAL A 5 10.95 11.17 -13.06
CA VAL A 5 11.54 10.71 -11.80
C VAL A 5 11.92 9.22 -11.93
N PRO A 6 13.22 8.86 -11.86
CA PRO A 6 13.64 7.48 -11.96
C PRO A 6 13.02 6.66 -10.81
N ARG A 7 12.54 5.45 -11.13
CA ARG A 7 11.88 4.51 -10.20
C ARG A 7 10.53 4.96 -9.60
N ARG A 8 9.92 6.04 -10.11
CA ARG A 8 8.56 6.47 -9.72
C ARG A 8 7.53 5.34 -9.74
N TRP A 9 7.63 4.44 -10.72
CA TRP A 9 6.76 3.27 -10.86
C TRP A 9 6.76 2.34 -9.64
N VAL A 10 7.84 2.30 -8.84
CA VAL A 10 7.94 1.45 -7.65
C VAL A 10 6.96 1.93 -6.56
N ILE A 11 6.90 3.26 -6.39
CA ILE A 11 6.02 3.92 -5.42
C ILE A 11 4.57 3.78 -5.90
N GLU A 12 4.31 4.10 -7.17
CA GLU A 12 2.97 4.00 -7.77
C GLU A 12 2.42 2.57 -7.69
N ARG A 13 3.25 1.56 -7.93
CA ARG A 13 2.84 0.16 -7.78
C ARG A 13 2.47 -0.16 -6.34
N SER A 14 3.20 0.38 -5.36
CA SER A 14 2.88 0.16 -3.94
C SER A 14 1.52 0.76 -3.58
N PHE A 15 1.23 1.98 -4.06
CA PHE A 15 -0.11 2.58 -3.92
C PHE A 15 -1.20 1.81 -4.67
N ALA A 16 -0.92 1.28 -5.85
CA ALA A 16 -1.85 0.44 -6.59
C ALA A 16 -2.25 -0.83 -5.81
N TRP A 17 -1.31 -1.42 -5.05
CA TRP A 17 -1.61 -2.55 -4.15
C TRP A 17 -2.49 -2.13 -2.97
N LEU A 18 -2.25 -0.97 -2.37
CA LEU A 18 -3.12 -0.44 -1.31
C LEU A 18 -4.55 -0.20 -1.80
N GLY A 19 -4.72 0.25 -3.05
CA GLY A 19 -6.03 0.38 -3.68
C GLY A 19 -6.80 -0.94 -3.86
N ARG A 20 -6.12 -2.10 -3.81
CA ARG A 20 -6.79 -3.42 -3.80
C ARG A 20 -7.34 -3.80 -2.43
N TYR A 21 -6.91 -3.12 -1.36
CA TYR A 21 -7.41 -3.37 -0.02
C TYR A 21 -8.72 -2.62 0.18
N ARG A 22 -9.85 -3.34 0.10
CA ARG A 22 -11.21 -2.77 0.09
C ARG A 22 -11.47 -1.76 1.22
N ARG A 23 -10.91 -2.01 2.41
CA ARG A 23 -11.05 -1.12 3.57
C ARG A 23 -10.38 0.24 3.40
N LEU A 24 -9.38 0.36 2.53
CA LEU A 24 -8.71 1.63 2.19
C LEU A 24 -9.36 2.34 0.99
N SER A 25 -10.40 1.75 0.38
CA SER A 25 -11.06 2.36 -0.79
C SER A 25 -11.87 3.61 -0.46
N LYS A 26 -12.30 3.75 0.80
CA LYS A 26 -13.05 4.89 1.33
C LYS A 26 -12.67 5.07 2.80
N ASP A 27 -12.86 6.27 3.31
CA ASP A 27 -12.67 6.57 4.72
C ASP A 27 -13.85 5.98 5.52
N TYR A 28 -13.72 4.70 5.86
CA TYR A 28 -14.73 3.98 6.63
C TYR A 28 -14.59 4.19 8.14
N GLU A 29 -13.40 4.54 8.61
CA GLU A 29 -13.13 4.62 10.04
C GLU A 29 -13.38 6.02 10.58
N TYR A 30 -14.01 6.08 11.74
CA TYR A 30 -14.28 7.34 12.44
C TYR A 30 -13.02 7.99 13.00
N LEU A 31 -12.05 7.18 13.46
CA LEU A 31 -10.81 7.65 14.06
C LEU A 31 -9.67 7.58 13.05
N ALA A 32 -8.87 8.65 12.99
CA ALA A 32 -7.67 8.70 12.15
C ALA A 32 -6.67 7.57 12.48
N SER A 33 -6.53 7.24 13.76
CA SER A 33 -5.69 6.13 14.22
C SER A 33 -6.10 4.77 13.64
N SER A 34 -7.42 4.55 13.47
CA SER A 34 -7.92 3.31 12.86
C SER A 34 -7.62 3.25 11.36
N GLN A 35 -7.71 4.39 10.66
CA GLN A 35 -7.32 4.48 9.25
C GLN A 35 -5.82 4.23 9.07
N GLU A 36 -5.00 4.84 9.93
CA GLU A 36 -3.55 4.65 9.94
C GLU A 36 -3.18 3.17 10.18
N ASN A 37 -3.81 2.53 11.16
CA ASN A 37 -3.64 1.10 11.44
C ASN A 37 -4.02 0.22 10.23
N ALA A 38 -5.07 0.59 9.48
CA ALA A 38 -5.45 -0.15 8.28
C ALA A 38 -4.38 -0.03 7.18
N VAL A 39 -3.74 1.14 7.02
CA VAL A 39 -2.62 1.33 6.08
C VAL A 39 -1.41 0.50 6.49
N TYR A 40 -1.04 0.51 7.78
CA TYR A 40 0.06 -0.32 8.28
C TYR A 40 -0.21 -1.81 8.06
N LEU A 41 -1.41 -2.28 8.40
CA LEU A 41 -1.79 -3.69 8.23
C LEU A 41 -1.71 -4.12 6.76
N ALA A 42 -2.28 -3.32 5.84
CA ALA A 42 -2.22 -3.59 4.41
C ALA A 42 -0.78 -3.66 3.90
N THR A 43 0.09 -2.77 4.40
CA THR A 43 1.51 -2.74 4.04
C THR A 43 2.26 -3.97 4.57
N VAL A 44 2.02 -4.37 5.83
CA VAL A 44 2.62 -5.59 6.41
C VAL A 44 2.24 -6.83 5.61
N MET A 45 0.96 -7.00 5.25
CA MET A 45 0.51 -8.13 4.43
C MET A 45 1.20 -8.16 3.06
N LEU A 46 1.35 -7.01 2.41
CA LEU A 46 2.06 -6.90 1.14
C LEU A 46 3.54 -7.31 1.28
N LEU A 47 4.22 -6.85 2.34
CA LEU A 47 5.61 -7.20 2.59
C LEU A 47 5.78 -8.68 2.92
N LEU A 48 4.90 -9.27 3.73
CA LEU A 48 4.91 -10.69 4.03
C LEU A 48 4.80 -11.54 2.76
N HIS A 49 3.88 -11.20 1.86
CA HIS A 49 3.73 -11.90 0.58
C HIS A 49 4.98 -11.76 -0.31
N ARG A 50 5.63 -10.59 -0.31
CA ARG A 50 6.89 -10.41 -1.05
C ARG A 50 8.03 -11.24 -0.47
N VAL A 51 8.13 -11.31 0.87
CA VAL A 51 9.13 -12.14 1.55
C VAL A 51 8.90 -13.61 1.24
N GLU A 52 7.66 -14.07 1.29
CA GLU A 52 7.30 -15.45 0.93
C GLU A 52 7.68 -15.74 -0.53
N ARG A 53 7.32 -14.86 -1.47
CA ARG A 53 7.67 -15.02 -2.88
C ARG A 53 9.18 -14.98 -3.15
N ALA A 54 9.95 -14.24 -2.35
CA ALA A 54 11.41 -14.17 -2.51
C ALA A 54 12.15 -15.38 -1.92
N ARG A 55 11.45 -16.20 -1.11
CA ARG A 55 11.99 -17.44 -0.54
C ARG A 55 11.87 -18.64 -1.47
N HIS A 56 10.94 -18.59 -2.42
CA HIS A 56 10.78 -19.57 -3.51
C HIS A 56 11.61 -19.16 -4.72
#